data_AF-A0A842S9L2-F1
#
_entry.id   AF-A0A842S9L2-F1
#
_cell.length_a   1.000
_cell.length_b   1.000
_cell.length_c   1.000
_cell.angle_alpha   90.00
_cell.angle_beta   90.00
_cell.angle_gamma   90.00
#
_symmetry.space_group_name_H-M   'P 1'
#
loop_
_entity.id
_entity.type
_entity.pdbx_description
1 polymer ?
#
loop_
_entity_poly.entity_id
_entity_poly.type
_entity_poly.pdbx_seq_one_letter_code
_entity_poly.pdbx_strand_id
1 'polypeptide(L)'
;MKDTKQINWPQVSHHEKWNRVKTLRKMKNLPQIAVCEGADISITTLWFIEQGYDKKTRYETKKKIADFFQVKVYDLFPAQMIGNRPGYIKQNDNSYESRAK
;
A
#
# COMPACT_ATOMS: atom_id res chain seq x y z
N MET A 1 10.54 -9.93 -16.91
CA MET A 1 9.91 -9.79 -15.57
C MET A 1 10.31 -8.42 -15.04
N LYS A 2 9.36 -7.54 -14.63
CA LYS A 2 9.72 -6.25 -14.06
C LYS A 2 10.20 -6.47 -12.61
N ASP A 3 11.45 -6.13 -12.31
CA ASP A 3 12.04 -6.26 -10.98
C ASP A 3 11.27 -5.38 -9.97
N THR A 4 10.48 -6.03 -9.10
CA THR A 4 9.77 -5.35 -8.01
C THR A 4 10.72 -5.16 -6.84
N LYS A 5 10.93 -3.90 -6.43
CA LYS A 5 11.90 -3.56 -5.37
C LYS A 5 11.24 -3.62 -3.99
N GLN A 6 11.92 -4.24 -3.03
CA GLN A 6 11.54 -4.16 -1.62
C GLN A 6 12.09 -2.88 -1.01
N ILE A 7 11.25 -2.11 -0.31
CA ILE A 7 11.65 -0.82 0.29
C ILE A 7 12.08 -1.05 1.75
N ASN A 8 13.25 -0.53 2.11
CA ASN A 8 13.64 -0.39 3.50
C ASN A 8 12.97 0.86 4.09
N TRP A 9 12.01 0.65 4.99
CA TRP A 9 11.19 1.74 5.51
C TRP A 9 11.82 2.40 6.75
N PRO A 10 11.79 3.74 6.85
CA PRO A 10 12.25 4.41 8.06
C PRO A 10 11.39 4.00 9.26
N GLN A 11 12.04 3.79 10.40
CA GLN A 11 11.35 3.57 11.67
C GLN A 11 10.66 4.87 12.09
N VAL A 12 9.37 4.80 12.40
CA VAL A 12 8.55 5.94 12.84
C VAL A 12 8.02 5.67 14.24
N SER A 13 7.76 6.73 14.99
CA SER A 13 7.28 6.59 16.37
C SER A 13 5.86 6.01 16.41
N HIS A 14 5.54 5.25 17.46
CA HIS A 14 4.24 4.56 17.62
C HIS A 14 3.03 5.52 17.67
N HIS A 15 3.27 6.83 17.87
CA HIS A 15 2.24 7.86 17.95
C HIS A 15 1.86 8.47 16.59
N GLU A 16 2.67 8.24 15.54
CA GLU A 16 2.36 8.74 14.21
C GLU A 16 1.49 7.75 13.44
N LYS A 17 0.38 8.23 12.85
CA LYS A 17 -0.39 7.47 11.85
C LYS A 17 0.49 7.30 10.61
N TRP A 18 1.31 6.26 10.62
CA TRP A 18 2.25 6.00 9.54
C TRP A 18 1.54 5.43 8.32
N ASN A 19 1.77 6.08 7.18
CA ASN A 19 1.21 5.66 5.91
C ASN A 19 2.32 5.54 4.86
N ARG A 20 2.59 4.31 4.42
CA ARG A 20 3.67 4.01 3.49
C ARG A 20 3.50 4.68 2.13
N VAL A 21 2.26 4.86 1.65
CA VAL A 21 1.97 5.60 0.40
C VAL A 21 2.39 7.05 0.52
N LYS A 22 1.96 7.73 1.60
CA LYS A 22 2.31 9.13 1.87
C LYS A 22 3.82 9.31 2.03
N THR A 23 4.46 8.43 2.78
CA THR A 23 5.92 8.44 2.97
C THR A 23 6.65 8.28 1.65
N LEU A 24 6.28 7.27 0.85
CA LEU A 24 6.94 7.00 -0.42
C LEU A 24 6.75 8.12 -1.44
N ARG A 25 5.55 8.71 -1.49
CA ARG A 25 5.26 9.88 -2.31
C ARG A 25 6.16 11.06 -1.94
N LYS A 26 6.27 11.36 -0.63
CA LYS A 26 7.13 12.44 -0.12
C LYS A 26 8.61 12.18 -0.39
N MET A 27 9.09 10.95 -0.21
CA MET A 27 10.48 10.57 -0.50
C MET A 27 10.84 10.75 -1.98
N LYS A 28 9.88 10.51 -2.88
CA LYS A 28 10.03 10.74 -4.33
C LYS A 28 9.73 12.18 -4.75
N ASN A 29 9.44 13.08 -3.80
CA ASN A 29 9.03 14.46 -4.05
C ASN A 29 7.88 14.62 -5.05
N LEU A 30 6.88 13.73 -4.97
CA LEU A 30 5.75 13.72 -5.90
C LEU A 30 4.54 14.49 -5.33
N PRO A 31 3.89 15.35 -6.13
CA PRO A 31 2.58 15.88 -5.78
C PRO A 31 1.53 14.76 -5.80
N GLN A 32 0.43 14.93 -5.07
CA GLN A 32 -0.65 13.93 -5.07
C GLN A 32 -1.23 13.72 -6.48
N ILE A 33 -1.34 14.78 -7.28
CA ILE A 33 -1.86 14.72 -8.65
C ILE A 33 -1.04 13.76 -9.52
N ALA A 34 0.29 13.82 -9.47
CA ALA A 34 1.14 12.92 -10.26
C ALA A 34 0.93 11.44 -9.92
N VAL A 35 0.66 11.12 -8.64
CA VAL A 35 0.32 9.75 -8.23
C VAL A 35 -1.06 9.36 -8.72
N CYS A 36 -2.04 10.27 -8.67
CA CYS A 36 -3.40 10.02 -9.13
C CYS A 36 -3.46 9.74 -10.63
N GLU A 37 -2.76 10.55 -11.43
CA GLU A 37 -2.64 10.37 -12.87
C GLU A 37 -1.90 9.08 -13.20
N GLY A 38 -0.73 8.86 -12.59
CA GLY A 38 0.09 7.69 -12.89
C GLY A 38 -0.48 6.36 -12.40
N ALA A 39 -1.28 6.38 -11.33
CA ALA A 39 -1.97 5.20 -10.81
C ALA A 39 -3.43 5.09 -11.29
N ASP A 40 -3.94 6.03 -12.09
CA ASP A 40 -5.34 6.05 -12.55
C ASP A 40 -6.36 5.86 -11.39
N ILE A 41 -6.29 6.76 -10.42
CA ILE A 41 -7.17 6.85 -9.25
C ILE A 41 -7.61 8.29 -8.97
N SER A 42 -8.72 8.47 -8.27
CA SER A 42 -9.16 9.81 -7.87
C SER A 42 -8.30 10.41 -6.75
N ILE A 43 -8.18 11.74 -6.74
CA ILE A 43 -7.52 12.51 -5.67
C ILE A 43 -8.13 12.20 -4.29
N THR A 44 -9.45 12.06 -4.22
CA THR A 44 -10.18 11.73 -2.99
C THR A 44 -9.80 10.33 -2.49
N THR A 45 -9.67 9.36 -3.40
CA THR A 45 -9.22 8.01 -3.06
C THR A 45 -7.81 8.02 -2.48
N LEU A 46 -6.87 8.73 -3.12
CA LEU A 46 -5.51 8.84 -2.60
C LEU A 46 -5.49 9.53 -1.24
N TRP A 47 -6.27 10.60 -1.06
CA TRP A 47 -6.37 11.31 0.22
C TRP A 47 -6.87 10.39 1.35
N PHE A 48 -7.96 9.65 1.15
CA PHE A 48 -8.45 8.69 2.15
C PHE A 48 -7.39 7.64 2.51
N ILE A 49 -6.69 7.13 1.51
CA ILE A 49 -5.60 6.18 1.73
C ILE A 49 -4.52 6.83 2.60
N GLU A 50 -4.04 8.03 2.27
CA GLU A 50 -3.00 8.73 3.04
C GLU A 50 -3.40 9.09 4.48
N GLN A 51 -4.69 9.15 4.78
CA GLN A 51 -5.24 9.33 6.13
C GLN A 51 -5.38 8.02 6.93
N GLY A 52 -5.08 6.86 6.32
CA GLY A 52 -5.14 5.55 6.96
C GLY A 52 -6.47 4.80 6.79
N TYR A 53 -7.29 5.17 5.80
CA TYR A 53 -8.53 4.46 5.47
C TYR A 53 -8.34 3.35 4.43
N ASP A 54 -7.10 2.88 4.23
CA ASP A 54 -6.74 1.88 3.22
C ASP A 54 -7.38 0.50 3.46
N LYS A 55 -7.80 0.19 4.69
CA LYS A 55 -8.51 -1.07 5.01
C LYS A 55 -9.82 -1.24 4.23
N LYS A 56 -10.48 -0.13 3.87
CA LYS A 56 -11.73 -0.13 3.09
C LYS A 56 -11.48 -0.02 1.58
N THR A 57 -10.23 0.16 1.17
CA THR A 57 -9.84 0.29 -0.24
C THR A 57 -9.75 -1.09 -0.89
N ARG A 58 -10.34 -1.23 -2.08
CA ARG A 58 -10.30 -2.47 -2.87
C ARG A 58 -8.87 -2.83 -3.28
N TYR A 59 -8.61 -4.13 -3.47
CA TYR A 59 -7.28 -4.63 -3.82
C TYR A 59 -6.79 -4.06 -5.15
N GLU A 60 -7.67 -3.88 -6.14
CA GLU A 60 -7.33 -3.36 -7.47
C GLU A 60 -6.75 -1.95 -7.37
N THR A 61 -7.35 -1.10 -6.54
CA THR A 61 -6.84 0.26 -6.27
C THR A 61 -5.47 0.21 -5.58
N LYS A 62 -5.29 -0.69 -4.61
CA LYS A 62 -3.98 -0.88 -3.94
C LYS A 62 -2.91 -1.35 -4.93
N LYS A 63 -3.29 -2.25 -5.84
CA LYS A 63 -2.42 -2.76 -6.90
C LYS A 63 -2.01 -1.66 -7.87
N LYS A 64 -2.94 -0.85 -8.36
CA LYS A 64 -2.64 0.32 -9.21
C LYS A 64 -1.58 1.25 -8.60
N ILE A 65 -1.72 1.58 -7.31
CA ILE A 65 -0.76 2.42 -6.59
C ILE A 65 0.60 1.71 -6.45
N ALA A 66 0.60 0.43 -6.10
CA ALA A 66 1.84 -0.34 -5.95
C ALA A 66 2.59 -0.47 -7.30
N ASP A 67 1.85 -0.70 -8.39
CA ASP A 67 2.38 -0.76 -9.76
C ASP A 67 2.99 0.57 -10.18
N PHE A 68 2.34 1.71 -9.88
CA PHE A 68 2.88 3.05 -10.10
C PHE A 68 4.24 3.23 -9.40
N PHE A 69 4.35 2.78 -8.14
CA PHE A 69 5.59 2.87 -7.39
C PHE A 69 6.60 1.75 -7.70
N GLN A 70 6.21 0.74 -8.48
CA GLN A 70 6.99 -0.47 -8.81
C GLN A 70 7.39 -1.27 -7.56
N VAL A 71 6.46 -1.40 -6.61
CA VAL A 71 6.65 -2.10 -5.33
C VAL A 71 5.62 -3.21 -5.18
N LYS A 72 5.87 -4.16 -4.27
CA LYS A 72 4.88 -5.19 -3.95
C LYS A 72 3.72 -4.57 -3.17
N VAL A 73 2.49 -4.98 -3.49
CA VAL A 73 1.28 -4.49 -2.80
C VAL A 73 1.39 -4.67 -1.29
N TYR A 74 1.90 -5.82 -0.83
CA TYR A 74 2.04 -6.13 0.60
C TYR A 74 3.13 -5.31 1.31
N ASP A 75 4.13 -4.82 0.56
CA ASP A 75 5.12 -3.90 1.12
C ASP A 75 4.52 -2.50 1.31
N LEU A 76 3.54 -2.12 0.49
CA LEU A 76 2.88 -0.81 0.59
C LEU A 76 1.64 -0.83 1.50
N PHE A 77 0.92 -1.94 1.52
CA PHE A 77 -0.32 -2.18 2.26
C PHE A 77 -0.24 -3.51 3.02
N PRO A 78 0.46 -3.56 4.17
CA PRO A 78 0.57 -4.79 4.95
C PRO A 78 -0.80 -5.23 5.49
N ALA A 79 -1.09 -6.54 5.42
CA ALA A 79 -2.40 -7.11 5.78
C ALA A 79 -2.76 -6.97 7.27
N GLN A 80 -1.75 -6.97 8.14
CA GLN A 80 -1.86 -6.67 9.56
C GLN A 80 -0.62 -5.92 10.01
N MET A 81 -0.80 -4.95 10.92
CA MET A 81 0.26 -4.53 11.82
C MET A 81 0.14 -5.43 13.06
N ILE A 82 1.09 -6.35 13.28
CA ILE A 82 1.18 -7.07 14.55
C ILE A 82 2.10 -6.23 15.43
N GLY A 83 1.51 -5.35 16.26
CA GLY A 83 2.26 -4.31 16.96
C GLY A 83 2.88 -3.28 15.99
N ASN A 84 4.19 -3.04 16.09
CA ASN A 84 4.96 -2.10 15.25
C ASN A 84 5.58 -2.72 13.98
N ARG A 85 5.26 -3.97 13.67
CA ARG A 85 5.85 -4.67 12.50
C ARG A 85 4.76 -4.99 11.47
N PRO A 86 5.06 -4.87 10.16
CA PRO A 86 4.20 -5.46 9.15
C PRO A 86 4.13 -6.98 9.39
N GLY A 87 2.94 -7.46 9.71
CA GLY A 87 2.64 -8.88 9.73
C GLY A 87 2.65 -9.39 8.30
N TYR A 88 3.72 -10.09 7.93
CA TYR A 88 3.74 -10.87 6.69
C TYR A 88 2.90 -12.12 6.93
N ILE A 89 1.69 -12.16 6.38
CA ILE A 89 0.97 -13.43 6.25
C ILE A 89 1.81 -14.27 5.30
N LYS A 90 2.46 -15.32 5.82
CA LYS A 90 3.08 -16.34 4.98
C LYS A 90 1.99 -16.89 4.06
N GLN A 91 2.21 -16.82 2.75
CA GLN A 91 1.38 -17.49 1.77
C GLN A 91 1.41 -18.98 2.09
N ASN A 92 0.33 -19.50 2.66
CA ASN A 92 -0.08 -20.85 2.33
C ASN A 92 -0.91 -20.71 1.07
N ASP A 93 -0.39 -21.22 -0.04
CA ASP A 93 -1.13 -21.40 -1.27
C ASP A 93 -2.46 -22.13 -0.96
N ASN A 94 -3.56 -21.67 -1.59
CA ASN A 94 -4.93 -22.21 -1.54
C ASN A 94 -5.86 -21.83 -0.37
N SER A 95 -6.36 -20.58 -0.29
CA SER A 95 -7.59 -20.34 0.49
C SER A 95 -8.60 -19.32 -0.06
N TYR A 96 -8.47 -18.86 -1.31
CA TYR A 96 -9.47 -17.99 -1.95
C TYR A 96 -10.46 -18.72 -2.88
N GLU A 97 -10.60 -20.04 -2.75
CA GLU A 97 -11.74 -20.76 -3.31
C GLU A 97 -12.49 -21.49 -2.20
N SER A 98 -13.45 -20.79 -1.58
CA SER A 98 -14.67 -21.42 -1.03
C SER A 98 -15.53 -20.40 -0.29
N ARG A 99 -16.30 -19.57 -1.02
CA ARG A 99 -17.61 -19.03 -0.56
C ARG A 99 -18.53 -18.72 -1.75
N ALA A 100 -18.60 -19.64 -2.70
CA ALA A 100 -19.69 -19.71 -3.66
C ALA A 100 -20.25 -21.14 -3.65
N LYS A 101 -21.08 -21.44 -2.66
CA LYS A 101 -22.13 -22.46 -2.71
C LYS A 101 -23.32 -21.92 -1.93
#